data_AF-A0A7X8FAB1-F1
#
_entry.id   AF-A0A7X8FAB1-F1
#
_cell.length_a   1.000
_cell.length_b   1.000
_cell.length_c   1.000
_cell.angle_alpha   90.00
_cell.angle_beta   90.00
_cell.angle_gamma   90.00
#
_symmetry.space_group_name_H-M   'P 1'
#
loop_
_entity.id
_entity.type
_entity.pdbx_description
1 polymer ?
#
loop_
_entity_poly.entity_id
_entity_poly.type
_entity_poly.pdbx_seq_one_letter_code
_entity_poly.pdbx_strand_id
1 'polypeptide(L)'
;MFDFTLKIYGELLTNLRKAGYKFQRIEDYIQAPLDKVVLLRHDVDLRSYSALRLARFEARLGIKSTYYFRVVKQSFNPRIIRDIVKLGHEVGYHYEDLATHD
;
A
#
# COMPACT_ATOMS: atom_id res chain seq x y z
N MET A 1 -5.00 -18.52 -15.54
CA MET A 1 -4.48 -18.09 -14.23
C MET A 1 -4.30 -16.58 -14.27
N PHE A 2 -4.73 -15.85 -13.25
CA PHE A 2 -4.59 -14.39 -13.22
C PHE A 2 -3.12 -13.99 -13.02
N ASP A 3 -2.70 -12.88 -13.64
CA ASP A 3 -1.35 -12.33 -13.52
C ASP A 3 -1.32 -11.22 -12.45
N PHE A 4 -0.62 -11.49 -11.34
CA PHE A 4 -0.42 -10.58 -10.21
C PHE A 4 1.04 -10.10 -10.10
N THR A 5 1.75 -10.04 -11.22
CA THR A 5 3.12 -9.53 -11.26
C THR A 5 3.17 -8.01 -11.14
N LEU A 6 4.34 -7.48 -10.75
CA LEU A 6 4.58 -6.02 -10.77
C LEU A 6 4.42 -5.41 -12.17
N LYS A 7 4.55 -6.22 -13.23
CA LYS A 7 4.36 -5.75 -14.61
C LYS A 7 2.90 -5.36 -14.84
N ILE A 8 1.97 -6.29 -14.62
CA ILE A 8 0.53 -6.03 -14.78
C ILE A 8 0.03 -5.00 -13.78
N TYR A 9 0.55 -5.01 -12.55
CA TYR A 9 0.27 -3.94 -11.59
C TYR A 9 0.69 -2.56 -12.11
N GLY A 10 1.90 -2.44 -12.66
CA GLY A 10 2.38 -1.19 -13.27
C GLY A 10 1.55 -0.72 -14.46
N GLU A 11 1.09 -1.64 -15.30
CA GLU A 11 0.19 -1.35 -16.41
C GLU A 11 -1.17 -0.82 -15.90
N LEU A 12 -1.74 -1.45 -14.87
CA LEU A 12 -2.96 -0.98 -14.21
C LEU A 12 -2.80 0.47 -13.70
N LEU A 13 -1.76 0.73 -12.90
CA LEU A 13 -1.50 2.06 -12.34
C LEU A 13 -1.31 3.12 -13.44
N THR A 14 -0.60 2.76 -14.51
CA THR A 14 -0.38 3.64 -15.66
C THR A 14 -1.68 3.95 -16.38
N ASN A 15 -2.54 2.96 -16.59
CA ASN A 15 -3.81 3.13 -17.28
C ASN A 15 -4.81 3.94 -16.43
N LEU A 16 -4.86 3.74 -15.12
CA LEU A 16 -5.63 4.57 -14.20
C LEU A 16 -5.20 6.04 -14.29
N ARG A 17 -3.89 6.30 -14.26
CA ARG A 17 -3.35 7.65 -14.42
C ARG A 17 -3.72 8.27 -15.77
N LYS A 18 -3.59 7.52 -16.87
CA LYS A 18 -4.00 7.96 -18.22
C LYS A 18 -5.49 8.27 -18.32
N ALA A 19 -6.32 7.53 -17.58
CA ALA A 19 -7.76 7.79 -17.48
C ALA A 19 -8.10 9.00 -16.57
N GLY A 20 -7.10 9.71 -16.04
CA GLY A 20 -7.27 10.92 -15.25
C GLY A 20 -7.41 10.69 -13.74
N TYR A 21 -7.21 9.46 -13.25
CA TYR A 21 -7.20 9.22 -11.81
C TYR A 21 -5.94 9.77 -11.15
N LYS A 22 -6.13 10.40 -9.99
CA LYS A 22 -5.07 10.75 -9.05
C LYS A 22 -4.95 9.66 -7.98
N PHE A 23 -3.86 9.69 -7.21
CA PHE A 23 -3.63 8.76 -6.11
C PHE A 23 -3.45 9.54 -4.83
N GLN A 24 -4.15 9.13 -3.78
CA GLN A 24 -4.02 9.68 -2.44
C GLN A 24 -3.81 8.57 -1.42
N ARG A 25 -3.08 8.90 -0.36
CA ARG A 25 -3.16 8.17 0.90
C ARG A 25 -4.57 8.30 1.46
N ILE A 26 -4.99 7.40 2.32
CA ILE A 26 -6.31 7.46 2.95
C ILE A 26 -6.40 8.73 3.81
N GLU A 27 -5.37 9.04 4.58
CA GLU A 27 -5.32 10.28 5.37
C GLU A 27 -5.44 11.55 4.50
N ASP A 28 -4.78 11.59 3.34
CA ASP A 28 -4.82 12.75 2.43
C ASP A 28 -6.23 12.95 1.86
N TYR A 29 -6.90 11.85 1.51
CA TYR A 29 -8.26 11.89 0.99
C TYR A 29 -9.27 12.35 2.03
N ILE A 30 -9.14 11.91 3.29
CA ILE A 30 -10.03 12.33 4.37
C ILE A 30 -9.92 13.84 4.63
N GLN A 31 -8.70 14.39 4.55
CA GLN A 31 -8.46 15.83 4.79
C GLN A 31 -8.84 16.70 3.60
N ALA A 32 -8.52 16.25 2.38
CA ALA A 32 -8.73 17.01 1.15
C ALA A 32 -9.03 16.04 -0.01
N PRO A 33 -10.29 15.59 -0.16
CA PRO A 33 -10.64 14.62 -1.17
C PRO A 33 -10.50 15.19 -2.58
N LEU A 34 -9.89 14.42 -3.48
CA LEU A 34 -9.91 14.70 -4.91
C LEU A 34 -11.09 13.98 -5.57
N ASP A 35 -11.71 14.61 -6.57
CA ASP A 35 -12.91 14.08 -7.24
C ASP A 35 -12.67 12.72 -7.91
N LYS A 36 -11.56 12.57 -8.64
CA LYS A 36 -11.24 11.37 -9.41
C LYS A 36 -9.97 10.71 -8.88
N VAL A 37 -10.12 9.89 -7.85
CA VAL A 37 -9.00 9.35 -7.08
C VAL A 37 -9.06 7.84 -6.93
N VAL A 38 -7.89 7.22 -6.80
CA VAL A 38 -7.70 5.83 -6.38
C VAL A 38 -6.96 5.85 -5.04
N LEU A 39 -7.52 5.15 -4.06
CA LEU A 39 -6.90 4.91 -2.76
C LEU A 39 -6.32 3.50 -2.75
N LEU A 40 -5.00 3.38 -2.93
CA LEU A 40 -4.32 2.09 -2.91
C LEU A 40 -4.07 1.67 -1.47
N ARG A 41 -4.66 0.54 -1.08
CA ARG A 41 -4.44 -0.09 0.23
C ARG A 41 -3.77 -1.45 0.06
N HIS A 42 -2.81 -1.71 0.94
CA HIS A 42 -2.07 -2.97 0.98
C HIS A 42 -2.12 -3.58 2.37
N ASP A 43 -2.76 -4.73 2.52
CA ASP A 43 -2.67 -5.52 3.75
C ASP A 43 -1.36 -6.32 3.74
N VAL A 44 -0.56 -6.14 4.79
CA VAL A 44 0.76 -6.77 4.94
C VAL A 44 0.68 -7.85 6.00
N ASP A 45 0.25 -9.04 5.59
CA ASP A 45 -0.04 -10.15 6.51
C ASP A 45 1.17 -11.05 6.77
N LEU A 46 1.96 -11.33 5.74
CA LEU A 46 2.94 -12.42 5.77
C LEU A 46 4.39 -12.00 5.49
N ARG A 47 4.61 -11.01 4.62
CA ARG A 47 5.96 -10.72 4.09
C ARG A 47 6.21 -9.22 3.90
N SER A 48 6.80 -8.59 4.93
CA SER A 48 7.16 -7.17 4.91
C SER A 48 8.12 -6.78 3.77
N TYR A 49 9.04 -7.66 3.36
CA TYR A 49 9.94 -7.39 2.24
C TYR A 49 9.22 -7.24 0.89
N SER A 50 8.14 -7.99 0.67
CA SER A 50 7.31 -7.85 -0.53
C SER A 50 6.61 -6.48 -0.54
N ALA A 51 6.11 -6.04 0.62
CA ALA A 51 5.51 -4.72 0.79
C ALA A 51 6.54 -3.60 0.49
N LEU A 52 7.77 -3.71 1.00
CA LEU A 52 8.81 -2.73 0.70
C LEU A 52 9.15 -2.67 -0.80
N ARG A 53 9.18 -3.83 -1.49
CA ARG A 53 9.44 -3.87 -2.93
C ARG A 53 8.33 -3.18 -3.72
N LEU A 54 7.07 -3.36 -3.30
CA LEU A 54 5.91 -2.69 -3.88
C LEU A 54 5.94 -1.19 -3.62
N ALA A 55 6.21 -0.76 -2.38
CA ALA A 55 6.34 0.63 -1.99
C ALA A 55 7.42 1.35 -2.82
N ARG A 56 8.60 0.73 -2.99
CA ARG A 56 9.66 1.28 -3.86
C ARG A 56 9.24 1.36 -5.33
N PHE A 57 8.38 0.46 -5.79
CA PHE A 57 7.85 0.52 -7.16
C PHE A 57 6.86 1.69 -7.32
N GLU A 58 5.92 1.84 -6.40
CA GLU A 58 4.94 2.93 -6.39
C GLU A 58 5.60 4.31 -6.23
N ALA A 59 6.55 4.44 -5.30
CA ALA A 59 7.30 5.67 -5.11
C ALA A 59 8.06 6.10 -6.37
N ARG A 60 8.63 5.15 -7.13
CA ARG A 60 9.26 5.45 -8.44
C ARG A 60 8.27 5.95 -9.49
N LEU A 61 6.99 5.62 -9.36
CA LEU A 61 5.92 6.13 -10.20
C LEU A 61 5.33 7.45 -9.69
N GLY A 62 5.81 7.96 -8.56
CA GLY A 62 5.27 9.15 -7.89
C GLY A 62 3.93 8.90 -7.20
N ILE A 63 3.61 7.64 -6.88
CA ILE A 63 2.35 7.23 -6.28
C ILE A 63 2.53 7.04 -4.78
N LYS A 64 1.59 7.59 -4.00
CA LYS A 64 1.47 7.36 -2.56
C LYS A 64 0.30 6.43 -2.29
N SER A 65 0.47 5.55 -1.31
CA SER A 65 -0.44 4.43 -0.98
C SER A 65 -0.44 4.24 0.54
N THR A 66 -1.38 3.43 1.03
CA THR A 66 -1.51 3.09 2.45
C THR A 66 -1.18 1.62 2.68
N TYR A 67 -0.27 1.32 3.62
CA TYR A 67 0.15 -0.03 3.99
C TYR A 67 -0.32 -0.36 5.40
N TYR A 68 -1.20 -1.35 5.53
CA TYR A 68 -1.69 -1.83 6.81
C TYR A 68 -0.85 -3.01 7.27
N PHE A 69 -0.15 -2.86 8.39
CA PHE A 69 0.70 -3.92 8.93
C PHE A 69 -0.01 -4.68 10.04
N ARG A 70 -0.02 -6.00 9.91
CA ARG A 70 -0.37 -6.87 11.04
C ARG A 70 0.79 -6.88 12.06
N VAL A 71 0.48 -6.92 13.35
CA VAL A 71 1.50 -6.92 14.42
C VAL A 71 1.86 -8.37 14.79
N VAL A 72 2.42 -9.11 13.82
CA VAL A 72 2.93 -10.48 14.01
C VAL A 72 4.37 -10.57 13.49
N LYS A 73 5.16 -11.54 13.97
CA LYS A 73 6.60 -11.65 13.66
C LYS A 73 6.92 -11.67 12.15
N GLN A 74 6.01 -12.19 11.34
CA GLN A 74 6.18 -12.37 9.89
C GLN A 74 6.08 -11.04 9.11
N SER A 75 5.22 -10.12 9.54
CA SER A 75 4.95 -8.85 8.86
C SER A 75 5.48 -7.64 9.63
N PHE A 76 5.57 -7.69 10.96
CA PHE A 76 6.01 -6.57 11.77
C PHE A 76 7.54 -6.42 11.77
N ASN A 77 8.05 -5.61 10.84
CA ASN A 77 9.46 -5.21 10.79
C ASN A 77 9.59 -3.69 10.87
N PRO A 78 9.94 -3.12 12.04
CA PRO A 78 10.02 -1.67 12.25
C PRO A 78 11.02 -0.94 11.34
N ARG A 79 12.05 -1.62 10.81
CA ARG A 79 12.97 -1.00 9.85
C ARG A 79 12.28 -0.81 8.50
N ILE A 80 11.61 -1.86 8.02
CA ILE A 80 10.85 -1.82 6.76
C ILE A 80 9.70 -0.83 6.83
N ILE A 81 8.95 -0.83 7.94
CA ILE A 81 7.85 0.11 8.14
C ILE A 81 8.34 1.56 8.02
N ARG A 82 9.45 1.89 8.67
CA ARG A 82 10.08 3.23 8.57
C ARG A 82 10.56 3.55 7.15
N ASP A 83 11.10 2.57 6.43
CA ASP A 83 11.52 2.79 5.04
C ASP A 83 10.33 3.07 4.12
N ILE A 84 9.18 2.41 4.33
CA ILE A 84 7.94 2.69 3.59
C ILE A 84 7.43 4.11 3.88
N VAL A 85 7.45 4.55 5.14
CA VAL A 85 7.08 5.93 5.51
C VAL A 85 8.02 6.95 4.85
N LYS A 86 9.34 6.70 4.84
CA LYS A 86 10.32 7.58 4.17
C LYS A 86 10.11 7.71 2.66
N LEU A 87 9.48 6.72 2.03
CA LEU A 87 9.09 6.78 0.61
C LEU A 87 7.82 7.62 0.39
N GLY A 88 7.19 8.12 1.45
CA GLY A 88 6.02 8.99 1.39
C GLY A 88 4.67 8.26 1.44
N HIS A 89 4.67 6.97 1.79
CA HIS A 89 3.45 6.19 1.99
C HIS A 89 2.89 6.35 3.41
N GLU A 90 1.59 6.13 3.54
CA GLU A 90 0.92 6.01 4.84
C GLU A 90 1.11 4.59 5.39
N VAL A 91 1.21 4.48 6.72
CA VAL A 91 1.19 3.19 7.42
C VAL A 91 0.03 3.19 8.42
N GLY A 92 -0.79 2.14 8.34
CA GLY A 92 -1.85 1.87 9.30
C GLY A 92 -1.65 0.52 10.00
N TYR A 93 -2.46 0.28 11.02
CA TYR A 93 -2.54 -1.03 11.68
C TYR A 93 -3.57 -1.92 10.98
N HIS A 94 -3.18 -3.12 10.56
CA HIS A 94 -4.12 -4.14 10.10
C HIS A 94 -4.73 -4.81 11.34
N TYR A 95 -5.87 -4.28 11.78
CA TYR A 95 -6.60 -4.77 12.94
C TYR A 95 -7.18 -6.15 12.66
N GLU A 96 -6.91 -7.10 13.54
CA GLU A 96 -7.59 -8.40 13.59
C GLU A 96 -8.19 -8.54 14.99
N ASP A 97 -9.48 -8.90 15.05
CA ASP A 97 -10.15 -9.23 16.31
C ASP A 97 -9.45 -10.39 17.02
N LEU A 98 -9.56 -10.42 18.36
CA LEU A 98 -9.10 -11.47 19.26
C LEU A 98 -9.83 -12.83 19.06
N ALA A 99 -10.29 -13.16 17.85
CA ALA A 99 -10.81 -14.48 17.50
C ALA A 99 -9.64 -15.48 17.40
N THR A 100 -9.05 -15.76 18.56
CA THR A 100 -8.35 -17.01 18.79
C THR A 100 -9.41 -18.11 18.73
N HIS A 101 -9.29 -19.00 17.75
CA HIS A 101 -9.83 -20.35 17.92
C HIS A 101 -8.67 -21.15 18.54
N ASP A 102 -8.93 -21.68 19.73
CA ASP A 102 -8.08 -22.69 20.37
C ASP A 102 -7.93 -23.94 19.48
#